data_AF-A0A2A4YMH0-F1
#
_entry.id   AF-A0A2A4YMH0-F1
#
_cell.length_a   1.000
_cell.length_b   1.000
_cell.length_c   1.000
_cell.angle_alpha   90.00
_cell.angle_beta   90.00
_cell.angle_gamma   90.00
#
_symmetry.space_group_name_H-M   'P 1'
#
loop_
_entity.id
_entity.type
_entity.pdbx_description
1 polymer ?
#
loop_
_entity_poly.entity_id
_entity_poly.type
_entity_poly.pdbx_seq_one_letter_code
_entity_poly.pdbx_strand_id
1 'polypeptide(L)'
;MPPSSEAKPNADQSALFVKTLAVSINKAEANRNDVVLRRLNRHEYQNTVRDIFQTEVTINGLPEDSSTDGFDTVGEGLAVSAEAMAGYLEAADQVLDAVLGTSDKPKFIRHETNLLKQVDWKGRPQLDN
;
A
#
# COMPACT_ATOMS: atom_id res chain seq x y z
N MET A 1 0.98 -24.24 19.35
CA MET A 1 0.24 -24.21 20.63
C MET A 1 0.48 -25.54 21.34
N PRO A 2 0.60 -25.58 22.68
CA PRO A 2 0.65 -26.85 23.38
C PRO A 2 -0.69 -27.58 23.24
N PRO A 3 -0.71 -28.92 23.27
CA PRO A 3 -1.92 -29.73 23.23
C PRO A 3 -2.94 -29.31 24.30
N SER A 4 -4.23 -29.55 24.03
CA SER A 4 -5.33 -29.14 24.91
C SER A 4 -5.27 -29.75 26.33
N SER A 5 -4.55 -30.86 26.53
CA SER A 5 -4.41 -31.52 27.83
C SER A 5 -3.19 -31.08 28.64
N GLU A 6 -2.34 -30.20 28.12
CA GLU A 6 -1.16 -29.72 28.85
C GLU A 6 -1.44 -28.44 29.63
N ALA A 7 -0.74 -28.30 30.76
CA ALA A 7 -0.85 -27.13 31.61
C ALA A 7 -0.36 -25.89 30.86
N LYS A 8 -1.26 -24.92 30.66
CA LYS A 8 -0.90 -23.61 30.15
C LYS A 8 -0.25 -22.78 31.27
N PRO A 9 0.71 -21.91 30.95
CA PRO A 9 1.24 -20.97 31.94
C PRO A 9 0.10 -20.09 32.49
N ASN A 10 0.20 -19.71 33.76
CA ASN A 10 -0.74 -18.76 34.36
C ASN A 10 -0.69 -17.41 33.60
N ALA A 11 -1.83 -16.74 33.46
CA ALA A 11 -1.95 -15.44 32.78
C ALA A 11 -0.94 -14.40 33.31
N ASP A 12 -0.74 -14.35 34.64
CA ASP A 12 0.24 -13.43 35.26
C ASP A 12 1.68 -13.77 34.87
N GLN A 13 2.00 -15.05 34.78
CA GLN A 13 3.34 -15.52 34.38
C GLN A 13 3.58 -15.23 32.90
N SER A 14 2.57 -15.46 32.04
CA SER A 14 2.64 -15.09 30.63
C SER A 14 2.80 -13.58 30.43
N ALA A 15 2.03 -12.77 31.16
CA ALA A 15 2.12 -11.32 31.08
C ALA A 15 3.50 -10.81 31.54
N LEU A 16 4.03 -11.36 32.64
CA LEU A 16 5.37 -11.04 33.12
C LEU A 16 6.45 -11.44 32.12
N PHE A 17 6.35 -12.63 31.54
CA PHE A 17 7.28 -13.11 30.51
C PHE A 17 7.24 -12.21 29.27
N VAL A 18 6.06 -11.93 28.73
CA VAL A 18 5.89 -11.04 27.56
C VAL A 18 6.46 -9.66 27.85
N LYS A 19 6.16 -9.09 29.03
CA LYS A 19 6.71 -7.78 29.43
C LYS A 19 8.24 -7.80 29.48
N THR A 20 8.83 -8.84 30.06
CA THR A 20 10.30 -8.98 30.18
C THR A 20 10.95 -9.16 28.81
N LEU A 21 10.36 -10.01 27.97
CA LEU A 21 10.81 -10.24 26.61
C LEU A 21 10.72 -8.96 25.78
N ALA A 22 9.60 -8.23 25.85
CA ALA A 22 9.42 -6.96 25.15
C ALA A 22 10.49 -5.93 25.54
N VAL A 23 10.82 -5.81 26.84
CA VAL A 23 11.92 -4.93 27.30
C VAL A 23 13.26 -5.33 26.69
N SER A 24 13.57 -6.63 26.65
CA SER A 24 14.82 -7.12 26.07
C SER A 24 14.92 -6.87 24.56
N ILE A 25 13.82 -7.11 23.82
CA ILE A 25 13.73 -6.87 22.37
C ILE A 25 13.87 -5.39 22.09
N ASN A 26 13.10 -4.53 22.76
CA ASN A 26 13.16 -3.08 22.54
C ASN A 26 14.54 -2.51 22.88
N LYS A 27 15.21 -3.04 23.91
CA LYS A 27 16.58 -2.63 24.25
C LYS A 27 17.59 -3.09 23.19
N ALA A 28 17.44 -4.29 22.63
CA ALA A 28 18.28 -4.78 21.56
C ALA A 28 18.07 -4.00 20.26
N GLU A 29 16.82 -3.67 19.94
CA GLU A 29 16.44 -2.83 18.80
C GLU A 29 17.00 -1.41 18.94
N ALA A 30 16.84 -0.77 20.10
CA ALA A 30 17.39 0.56 20.34
C ALA A 30 18.92 0.64 20.24
N ASN A 31 19.62 -0.49 20.42
CA ASN A 31 21.07 -0.58 20.24
C ASN A 31 21.48 -0.93 18.79
N ARG A 32 20.54 -1.31 17.92
CA ARG A 32 20.81 -1.49 16.49
C ARG A 32 20.85 -0.11 15.83
N ASN A 33 22.06 0.37 15.53
CA ASN A 33 22.28 1.59 14.76
C ASN A 33 22.44 1.34 13.25
N ASP A 34 22.40 0.08 12.82
CA ASP A 34 22.56 -0.29 11.41
C ASP A 34 21.18 -0.34 10.74
N VAL A 35 20.65 0.83 10.39
CA VAL A 35 19.56 0.90 9.41
C VAL A 35 20.18 0.57 8.07
N VAL A 36 20.05 -0.69 7.65
CA VAL A 36 20.40 -1.09 6.29
C VAL A 36 19.47 -0.33 5.35
N LEU A 37 20.01 0.65 4.63
CA LEU A 37 19.29 1.32 3.56
C LEU A 37 18.93 0.26 2.51
N ARG A 38 17.63 -0.04 2.41
CA ARG A 38 17.07 -0.99 1.45
C ARG A 38 16.12 -0.31 0.50
N ARG A 39 16.01 -0.83 -0.72
CA ARG A 39 14.89 -0.49 -1.61
C ARG A 39 13.62 -1.25 -1.21
N LEU A 40 12.47 -0.78 -1.70
CA LEU A 40 11.21 -1.53 -1.63
C LEU A 40 11.26 -2.67 -2.63
N ASN A 41 10.89 -3.88 -2.24
CA ASN A 41 10.79 -4.98 -3.21
C ASN A 41 9.64 -4.71 -4.22
N ARG A 42 9.53 -5.52 -5.28
CA ARG A 42 8.54 -5.31 -6.35
C ARG A 42 7.10 -5.24 -5.82
N HIS A 43 6.77 -6.14 -4.90
CA HIS A 43 5.43 -6.23 -4.31
C HIS A 43 5.16 -5.04 -3.37
N GLU A 44 6.12 -4.68 -2.52
CA GLU A 44 6.05 -3.52 -1.64
C GLU A 44 5.88 -2.23 -2.44
N TYR A 45 6.63 -2.05 -3.52
CA TYR A 45 6.52 -0.88 -4.39
C TYR A 45 5.12 -0.79 -5.02
N GLN A 46 4.62 -1.89 -5.59
CA GLN A 46 3.29 -1.92 -6.21
C GLN A 46 2.17 -1.64 -5.19
N ASN A 47 2.26 -2.23 -3.99
CA ASN A 47 1.29 -1.99 -2.92
C ASN A 47 1.35 -0.54 -2.44
N THR A 48 2.55 0.03 -2.30
CA THR A 48 2.74 1.43 -1.87
C THR A 48 2.14 2.40 -2.88
N VAL A 49 2.38 2.17 -4.18
CA VAL A 49 1.78 2.96 -5.26
C VAL A 49 0.25 2.88 -5.22
N ARG A 50 -0.29 1.67 -5.07
CA ARG A 50 -1.73 1.45 -4.93
C ARG A 50 -2.30 2.23 -3.76
N ASP A 51 -1.64 2.21 -2.61
CA ASP A 51 -2.12 2.89 -1.41
C ASP A 51 -2.06 4.42 -1.52
N ILE A 52 -1.00 4.95 -2.15
CA ILE A 52 -0.83 6.41 -2.34
C ILE A 52 -1.83 6.96 -3.33
N PHE A 53 -1.96 6.32 -4.49
CA PHE A 53 -2.79 6.84 -5.59
C PHE A 53 -4.21 6.29 -5.60
N GLN A 54 -4.50 5.27 -4.77
CA GLN A 54 -5.77 4.54 -4.76
C GLN A 54 -6.13 3.95 -6.13
N THR A 55 -5.13 3.69 -6.95
CA THR A 55 -5.28 3.17 -8.32
C THR A 55 -4.55 1.85 -8.44
N GLU A 56 -5.22 0.84 -9.00
CA GLU A 56 -4.58 -0.42 -9.32
C GLU A 56 -3.75 -0.29 -10.60
N VAL A 57 -2.42 -0.23 -10.44
CA VAL A 57 -1.47 -0.22 -11.56
C VAL A 57 -0.69 -1.52 -11.57
N THR A 58 -0.61 -2.16 -12.74
CA THR A 58 0.28 -3.30 -12.98
C THR A 58 1.61 -2.76 -13.46
N ILE A 59 2.61 -2.78 -12.58
CA ILE A 59 3.96 -2.29 -12.88
C ILE A 59 4.79 -3.42 -13.47
N ASN A 60 5.36 -3.19 -14.65
CA ASN A 60 6.24 -4.13 -15.33
C ASN A 60 7.68 -3.60 -15.36
N GLY A 61 8.66 -4.50 -15.54
CA GLY A 61 10.06 -4.11 -15.76
C GLY A 61 10.90 -3.91 -14.50
N LEU A 62 10.32 -4.01 -13.30
CA LEU A 62 11.11 -4.05 -12.07
C LEU A 62 11.96 -5.35 -12.02
N PRO A 63 13.23 -5.28 -11.57
CA PRO A 63 14.09 -6.46 -11.45
C PRO A 63 13.48 -7.50 -10.50
N GLU A 64 13.89 -8.76 -10.63
CA GLU A 64 13.55 -9.77 -9.62
C GLU A 64 14.32 -9.51 -8.33
N ASP A 65 13.64 -9.73 -7.20
CA ASP A 65 14.23 -9.61 -5.88
C ASP A 65 14.82 -10.96 -5.45
N SER A 66 16.05 -10.94 -4.94
CA SER A 66 16.67 -12.15 -4.42
C SER A 66 16.03 -12.52 -3.08
N SER A 67 15.71 -13.80 -2.92
CA SER A 67 15.27 -14.34 -1.64
C SER A 67 16.48 -14.69 -0.79
N THR A 68 16.53 -14.19 0.44
CA THR A 68 17.52 -14.55 1.46
C THR A 68 16.79 -15.29 2.58
N ASP A 69 17.23 -16.51 2.89
CA ASP A 69 16.58 -17.40 3.88
C ASP A 69 15.07 -17.63 3.64
N GLY A 70 14.64 -17.56 2.38
CA GLY A 70 13.23 -17.71 1.99
C GLY A 70 12.41 -16.42 2.08
N PHE A 71 13.03 -15.29 2.42
CA PHE A 71 12.39 -13.97 2.50
C PHE A 71 12.94 -13.02 1.45
N ASP A 72 12.05 -12.30 0.77
CA ASP A 72 12.35 -11.27 -0.24
C ASP A 72 12.31 -9.84 0.34
N THR A 73 12.26 -9.72 1.67
CA THR A 73 12.22 -8.45 2.43
C THR A 73 13.50 -8.17 3.19
N VAL A 74 14.50 -9.04 3.08
CA VAL A 74 15.79 -8.91 3.77
C VAL A 74 16.58 -7.78 3.15
N GLY A 75 16.76 -6.69 3.91
CA GLY A 75 17.37 -5.46 3.43
C GLY A 75 18.79 -5.62 2.87
N GLU A 76 19.58 -6.55 3.40
CA GLU A 76 20.92 -6.87 2.91
C GLU A 76 20.92 -7.43 1.47
N GLY A 77 19.85 -8.11 1.07
CA GLY A 77 19.64 -8.58 -0.30
C GLY A 77 19.04 -7.53 -1.25
N LEU A 78 18.57 -6.41 -0.71
CA LEU A 78 17.85 -5.35 -1.43
C LEU A 78 18.71 -4.09 -1.62
N ALA A 79 19.93 -4.27 -2.09
CA ALA A 79 20.81 -3.17 -2.47
C ALA A 79 20.28 -2.42 -3.72
N VAL A 80 20.61 -1.14 -3.82
CA VAL A 80 20.28 -0.30 -4.99
C VAL A 80 21.39 -0.42 -6.02
N SER A 81 21.08 -1.00 -7.18
CA SER A 81 21.95 -0.97 -8.37
C SER A 81 21.48 0.07 -9.39
N ALA A 82 22.33 0.42 -10.36
CA ALA A 82 21.96 1.35 -11.43
C ALA A 82 20.79 0.83 -12.27
N GLU A 83 20.78 -0.47 -12.54
CA GLU A 83 19.73 -1.17 -13.29
C GLU A 83 18.41 -1.16 -12.51
N ALA A 84 18.47 -1.41 -11.19
CA ALA A 84 17.29 -1.33 -10.34
C ALA A 84 16.70 0.08 -10.33
N MET A 85 17.55 1.11 -10.21
CA MET A 85 17.13 2.51 -10.26
C MET A 85 16.45 2.86 -11.59
N ALA A 86 17.02 2.42 -12.72
CA ALA A 86 16.40 2.60 -14.03
C ALA A 86 15.00 1.95 -14.10
N GLY A 87 14.86 0.73 -13.57
CA GLY A 87 13.57 0.06 -13.47
C GLY A 87 12.54 0.81 -12.61
N TYR A 88 12.96 1.45 -11.50
CA TYR A 88 12.03 2.28 -10.71
C TYR A 88 11.59 3.55 -11.43
N LEU A 89 12.47 4.17 -12.22
CA LEU A 89 12.11 5.35 -13.00
C LEU A 89 11.09 4.98 -14.09
N GLU A 90 11.32 3.88 -14.80
CA GLU A 90 10.36 3.37 -15.80
C GLU A 90 9.03 2.95 -15.15
N ALA A 91 9.08 2.33 -13.97
CA ALA A 91 7.89 2.03 -13.19
C ALA A 91 7.14 3.30 -12.76
N ALA A 92 7.85 4.37 -12.37
CA ALA A 92 7.24 5.63 -12.00
C ALA A 92 6.51 6.27 -13.19
N ASP A 93 7.06 6.22 -14.40
CA ASP A 93 6.39 6.70 -15.61
C ASP A 93 5.10 5.91 -15.88
N GLN A 94 5.12 4.58 -15.78
CA GLN A 94 3.91 3.73 -15.91
C GLN A 94 2.83 4.12 -14.90
N VAL A 95 3.23 4.43 -13.66
CA VAL A 95 2.31 4.86 -12.60
C VAL A 95 1.72 6.23 -12.92
N LEU A 96 2.54 7.18 -13.34
CA LEU A 96 2.09 8.53 -13.66
C LEU A 96 1.12 8.52 -14.85
N ASP A 97 1.40 7.74 -15.88
CA ASP A 97 0.50 7.59 -17.03
C ASP A 97 -0.86 6.99 -16.62
N ALA A 98 -0.85 5.99 -15.74
CA ALA A 98 -2.08 5.36 -15.25
C ALA A 98 -2.89 6.30 -14.34
N VAL A 99 -2.22 7.11 -13.52
CA VAL A 99 -2.87 8.02 -12.55
C VAL A 99 -3.38 9.29 -13.21
N LEU A 100 -2.57 9.91 -14.07
CA LEU A 100 -2.92 11.18 -14.73
C LEU A 100 -3.82 10.96 -15.95
N GLY A 101 -3.75 9.78 -16.57
CA GLY A 101 -4.52 9.44 -17.76
C GLY A 101 -4.08 10.23 -19.00
N THR A 102 -4.96 10.31 -19.99
CA THR A 102 -4.65 10.99 -21.25
C THR A 102 -4.60 12.51 -21.07
N SER A 103 -3.75 13.17 -21.86
CA SER A 103 -3.71 14.65 -21.91
C SER A 103 -4.95 15.27 -22.56
N ASP A 104 -5.85 14.43 -23.09
CA ASP A 104 -7.08 14.87 -23.73
C ASP A 104 -8.03 15.47 -22.70
N LYS A 105 -8.47 16.70 -22.94
CA LYS A 105 -9.49 17.34 -22.09
C LYS A 105 -10.76 16.50 -22.08
N PRO A 106 -11.39 16.28 -20.91
CA PRO A 106 -12.64 15.53 -20.85
C PRO A 106 -13.70 16.24 -21.70
N LYS A 107 -14.54 15.45 -22.39
CA LYS A 107 -15.66 16.00 -23.16
C LYS A 107 -16.66 16.61 -22.21
N PHE A 108 -16.82 17.93 -22.26
CA PHE A 108 -17.86 18.62 -21.52
C PHE A 108 -19.23 18.27 -22.11
N ILE A 109 -20.11 17.70 -21.28
CA ILE A 109 -21.51 17.51 -21.63
C ILE A 109 -22.24 18.79 -21.22
N ARG A 110 -22.75 19.55 -22.20
CA ARG A 110 -23.65 20.66 -21.92
C ARG A 110 -25.03 20.08 -21.58
N HIS A 111 -25.34 20.03 -20.29
CA HIS A 111 -26.65 19.61 -19.81
C HIS A 111 -27.55 20.84 -19.65
N GLU A 112 -28.53 20.98 -20.55
CA GLU A 112 -29.57 22.02 -20.42
C GLU A 112 -30.82 21.40 -19.80
N THR A 113 -31.14 21.79 -18.57
CA THR A 113 -32.39 21.40 -17.92
C THR A 113 -33.43 22.47 -18.16
N ASN A 114 -34.52 22.10 -18.85
CA ASN A 114 -35.69 22.96 -18.89
C ASN A 114 -36.49 22.77 -17.61
N LEU A 115 -36.42 23.75 -16.69
CA LEU A 115 -37.12 23.72 -15.41
C LEU A 115 -38.65 23.63 -15.55
N LEU A 116 -39.23 24.12 -16.65
CA LEU A 116 -40.67 24.00 -16.92
C LEU A 116 -41.08 22.56 -17.27
N LYS A 117 -40.13 21.72 -17.68
CA LYS A 117 -40.36 20.30 -17.95
C LYS A 117 -40.00 19.39 -16.77
N GLN A 118 -39.42 19.95 -15.70
CA GLN A 118 -39.19 19.19 -14.49
C GLN A 118 -40.51 19.02 -13.74
N VAL A 119 -40.84 17.76 -13.49
CA VAL A 119 -41.96 17.38 -12.65
C VAL A 119 -41.45 16.93 -11.28
N ASP A 120 -42.23 17.17 -10.23
CA ASP A 120 -42.00 16.56 -8.93
C ASP A 120 -42.30 15.05 -8.97
N TRP A 121 -42.03 14.34 -7.87
CA TRP A 121 -42.33 12.90 -7.75
C TRP A 121 -43.83 12.57 -7.86
N LYS A 122 -44.72 13.59 -7.82
CA LYS A 122 -46.17 13.47 -8.03
C LYS A 122 -46.59 13.87 -9.45
N GLY A 123 -45.66 14.18 -10.34
CA GLY A 123 -45.93 14.58 -11.72
C GLY A 123 -46.34 16.04 -11.92
N ARG A 124 -46.21 16.92 -10.91
CA ARG A 124 -46.57 18.34 -11.01
C ARG A 124 -45.39 19.19 -11.49
N PRO A 125 -45.59 20.22 -12.33
CA PRO A 125 -44.52 21.11 -12.75
C PRO A 125 -43.87 21.78 -11.54
N GLN A 126 -42.54 21.86 -11.51
CA GLN A 126 -41.82 22.44 -10.36
C GLN A 126 -41.95 23.97 -10.23
N LEU A 127 -42.45 24.67 -11.26
CA LEU A 127 -42.53 26.13 -11.31
C LEU A 127 -43.97 26.68 -11.23
N ASP A 128 -44.98 25.84 -11.05
CA ASP A 128 -46.35 26.30 -10.82
C ASP A 128 -46.57 26.51 -9.31
N ASN A 129 -46.76 27.78 -8.92
CA ASN A 129 -47.13 28.21 -7.56
C ASN A 129 -48.51 27.65 -7.14
#